data_AF-A0A5E4CJ69-F1
#
_entry.id   AF-A0A5E4CJ69-F1
#
_cell.length_a   1.000
_cell.length_b   1.000
_cell.length_c   1.000
_cell.angle_alpha   90.00
_cell.angle_beta   90.00
_cell.angle_gamma   90.00
#
_symmetry.space_group_name_H-M   'P 1'
#
loop_
_entity.id
_entity.type
_entity.pdbx_description
1 polymer ?
#
loop_
_entity_poly.entity_id
_entity_poly.type
_entity_poly.pdbx_seq_one_letter_code
_entity_poly.pdbx_strand_id
1 'polypeptide(L)' 'AFEQDPEAPYMARVNGRLYHMPWCPTCYFHCLPRTFHCKRCDICVEEFDHQC' A
#
# COMPACT_ATOMS: atom_id res chain seq x y z
N ALA A 1 25.77 -3.45 6.35
CA ALA A 1 24.80 -4.13 5.47
C ALA A 1 23.76 -3.09 5.10
N PHE A 2 23.33 -2.97 3.85
CA PHE A 2 22.19 -2.10 3.52
C PHE A 2 20.97 -2.74 4.20
N GLU A 3 20.54 -2.15 5.31
CA GLU A 3 19.28 -2.47 5.97
C GLU A 3 18.20 -2.03 4.99
N GLN A 4 17.77 -2.96 4.13
CA GLN A 4 16.62 -2.76 3.26
C GLN A 4 15.42 -2.67 4.21
N ASP A 5 15.04 -1.44 4.52
CA ASP A 5 13.89 -1.14 5.38
C ASP A 5 12.66 -1.84 4.75
N PRO A 6 12.12 -2.90 5.40
CA PRO A 6 11.02 -3.68 4.84
C PRO A 6 9.72 -2.89 4.79
N GLU A 7 9.69 -1.72 5.43
CA GLU A 7 8.54 -0.81 5.55
C GLU A 7 8.63 0.32 4.52
N ALA A 8 9.72 0.40 3.75
CA ALA A 8 9.88 1.38 2.72
C ALA A 8 8.90 1.10 1.55
N PRO A 9 8.17 2.12 1.06
CA PRO A 9 7.37 1.95 -0.14
C PRO A 9 8.26 1.57 -1.32
N TYR A 10 7.80 0.61 -2.14
CA TYR A 10 8.55 0.13 -3.30
C TYR A 10 7.79 0.43 -4.61
N MET A 11 8.50 0.32 -5.74
CA MET A 11 7.91 0.47 -7.06
C MET A 11 7.69 -0.90 -7.72
N ALA A 12 6.44 -1.30 -7.91
CA ALA A 12 6.09 -2.51 -8.64
C ALA A 12 5.97 -2.22 -10.14
N ARG A 13 6.59 -3.05 -10.99
CA ARG A 13 6.41 -2.96 -12.45
C ARG A 13 5.30 -3.90 -12.91
N VAL A 14 4.16 -3.34 -13.31
CA VAL A 14 2.97 -4.08 -13.78
C VAL A 14 2.65 -3.64 -15.21
N ASN A 15 2.55 -4.56 -16.16
CA ASN A 15 2.29 -4.27 -17.59
C ASN A 15 3.21 -3.20 -18.20
N GLY A 16 4.48 -3.17 -17.78
CA GLY A 16 5.47 -2.19 -18.26
C GLY A 16 5.35 -0.79 -17.62
N ARG A 17 4.39 -0.57 -16.73
CA ARG A 17 4.24 0.67 -15.95
C ARG A 17 4.74 0.48 -14.53
N LEU A 18 5.33 1.51 -13.96
CA LEU A 18 5.76 1.54 -12.56
C LEU A 18 4.63 2.09 -11.69
N TYR A 19 4.34 1.38 -10.60
CA TYR A 19 3.32 1.72 -9.61
C TYR A 19 3.95 1.84 -8.24
N HIS A 20 3.57 2.88 -7.50
CA HIS A 20 3.99 3.07 -6.13
C HIS A 20 3.15 2.17 -5.20
N MET A 21 3.83 1.32 -4.44
CA MET A 21 3.24 0.39 -3.48
C MET A 21 3.49 0.92 -2.06
N PRO A 22 2.54 1.70 -1.49
CA PRO A 22 2.69 2.24 -0.15
C PRO A 22 2.76 1.12 0.90
N TRP A 23 3.45 1.36 2.01
CA TRP A 23 3.40 0.49 3.18
C TRP A 23 2.28 0.93 4.13
N CYS A 24 1.52 -0.02 4.67
CA CYS A 24 0.58 0.25 5.76
C CYS A 24 1.19 -0.17 7.09
N PRO A 25 1.47 0.76 8.02
CA PRO A 25 2.01 0.43 9.34
C PRO A 25 0.98 -0.23 10.26
N THR A 26 -0.33 -0.10 9.96
CA THR A 26 -1.40 -0.71 10.76
C THR A 26 -1.59 -2.18 10.40
N CYS A 27 -1.52 -2.51 9.12
CA CYS A 27 -1.71 -3.88 8.65
C CYS A 27 -0.40 -4.63 8.40
N TYR A 28 0.75 -3.96 8.49
CA TYR A 28 2.09 -4.53 8.31
C TYR A 28 2.27 -5.23 6.95
N PHE A 29 1.73 -4.65 5.88
CA PHE A 29 1.93 -5.14 4.52
C PHE A 29 1.94 -4.00 3.49
N HIS A 30 2.46 -4.30 2.29
CA HIS A 30 2.44 -3.38 1.17
C HIS A 30 1.10 -3.35 0.46
N CYS A 31 0.52 -2.17 0.47
CA CYS A 31 -0.75 -1.83 -0.10
C CYS A 31 -0.70 -1.74 -1.63
N LEU A 32 -1.76 -2.19 -2.31
CA LEU A 32 -1.96 -2.02 -3.74
C LEU A 32 -1.94 -0.53 -4.14
N PRO A 33 -1.65 -0.21 -5.41
CA PRO A 33 -1.72 1.18 -5.87
C PRO A 33 -3.14 1.72 -5.64
N ARG A 34 -3.24 2.91 -5.03
CA ARG A 34 -4.52 3.57 -4.67
C ARG A 34 -5.31 2.89 -3.54
N THR A 35 -4.67 2.04 -2.73
CA THR A 35 -5.26 1.63 -1.45
C THR A 35 -4.79 2.52 -0.31
N PHE A 36 -5.68 2.74 0.66
CA PHE A 36 -5.37 3.41 1.91
C PHE A 36 -6.01 2.67 3.08
N HIS A 37 -5.41 2.78 4.26
CA HIS A 37 -5.98 2.20 5.46
C HIS A 37 -7.14 3.06 5.96
N CYS A 38 -8.35 2.52 5.92
CA CYS A 38 -9.51 3.17 6.49
C CYS A 38 -9.60 2.83 7.98
N LYS A 39 -9.32 3.82 8.85
CA LYS A 39 -9.45 3.64 10.31
C LYS A 39 -10.86 3.27 10.77
N ARG A 40 -11.90 3.62 10.00
CA ARG A 40 -13.29 3.31 10.33
C ARG A 40 -13.65 1.84 10.05
N CYS A 41 -13.12 1.28 8.97
CA CYS A 41 -13.33 -0.12 8.59
C CYS A 41 -12.24 -1.04 9.14
N ASP A 42 -11.14 -0.47 9.64
CA ASP A 42 -9.93 -1.16 10.11
C ASP A 42 -9.26 -2.05 9.06
N ILE A 43 -9.50 -1.74 7.78
CA ILE A 43 -8.96 -2.47 6.63
C ILE A 43 -8.38 -1.52 5.59
N CYS A 44 -7.44 -2.03 4.80
CA CYS A 44 -6.96 -1.35 3.60
C CYS A 44 -8.03 -1.46 2.51
N VAL A 45 -8.53 -0.33 2.05
CA VAL A 45 -9.56 -0.24 1.01
C VAL A 45 -9.02 0.53 -0.19
N GLU A 46 -9.52 0.22 -1.38
CA GLU A 46 -9.26 1.01 -2.58
C GLU A 46 -10.10 2.30 -2.56
N GLU A 47 -9.62 3.34 -3.22
CA GLU A 47 -10.29 4.66 -3.28
C GLU A 47 -11.76 4.59 -3.72
N PHE A 48 -12.10 3.64 -4.59
CA PHE A 48 -13.47 3.44 -5.08
C PHE A 48 -14.34 2.55 -4.18
N ASP A 49 -13.75 1.81 -3.24
CA ASP A 49 -14.46 0.89 -2.34
C ASP A 49 -14.94 1.61 -1.07
N HIS A 50 -14.42 2.81 -0.80
CA HIS A 50 -14.74 3.57 0.41
C HIS A 50 -16.10 4.29 0.31
N GLN A 51 -17.19 3.56 0.59
CA GLN A 51 -18.56 4.10 0.66
C GLN A 51 -19.02 4.41 2.09
N CYS A 52 -18.15 5.01 2.93
CA CYS A 52 -18.51 5.40 4.30
C CYS A 52 -19.29 6.71 4.41
#